data_AF-A0A535LMP4-F1
#
_entry.id   AF-A0A535LMP4-F1
#
_cell.length_a   1.000
_cell.length_b   1.000
_cell.length_c   1.000
_cell.angle_alpha   90.00
_cell.angle_beta   90.00
_cell.angle_gamma   90.00
#
_symmetry.space_group_name_H-M   'P 1'
#
loop_
_entity.id
_entity.type
_entity.pdbx_description
1 polymer ?
#
loop_
_entity_poly.entity_id
_entity_poly.type
_entity_poly.pdbx_seq_one_letter_code
_entity_poly.pdbx_strand_id
1 'polypeptide(L)'
;MLKVAVRLPATIADVGEYLADVTALEAAGADTIWVDDSVLDPWIVLGAVAALTRRIKLGCRLTSLRPWPPSRVAMSVTALQTLSRGRTVVGLPERGNSSRHIEALQAAGSKILTAGSPDKASDGVILAVESADQISDEARTYIEVWAAIPIPPDREAWKRALSEYEAAGATGVIVPWDARLVDLLRNPEPDDRSDLLMSTG
;
A
#
# COMPACT_ATOMS: atom_id res chain seq x y z
N MET A 1 -0.22 -8.90 13.20
CA MET A 1 -0.24 -9.35 11.79
C MET A 1 0.13 -8.16 10.91
N LEU A 2 1.25 -8.29 10.20
CA LEU A 2 1.74 -7.28 9.26
C LEU A 2 0.78 -7.06 8.08
N LYS A 3 0.50 -5.80 7.74
CA LYS A 3 -0.31 -5.45 6.56
C LYS A 3 0.51 -5.59 5.27
N VAL A 4 -0.14 -5.93 4.18
CA VAL A 4 0.50 -6.02 2.85
C VAL A 4 -0.17 -5.06 1.89
N ALA A 5 0.62 -4.20 1.28
CA ALA A 5 0.21 -3.33 0.21
C ALA A 5 0.92 -3.69 -1.10
N VAL A 6 0.26 -3.47 -2.22
CA VAL A 6 0.77 -3.84 -3.55
C VAL A 6 0.85 -2.62 -4.44
N ARG A 7 2.04 -2.34 -4.99
CA ARG A 7 2.25 -1.30 -5.99
C ARG A 7 1.99 -1.89 -7.37
N LEU A 8 0.92 -1.43 -8.01
CA LEU A 8 0.56 -1.84 -9.37
C LEU A 8 1.53 -1.27 -10.39
N PRO A 9 1.65 -1.90 -11.57
CA PRO A 9 2.42 -1.32 -12.67
C PRO A 9 1.79 0.02 -13.10
N ALA A 10 2.64 0.98 -13.45
CA ALA A 10 2.21 2.30 -13.91
C ALA A 10 1.61 2.25 -15.33
N THR A 11 1.98 1.24 -16.13
CA THR A 11 1.45 0.97 -17.46
C THR A 11 0.32 -0.06 -17.40
N ILE A 12 -0.68 0.12 -18.25
CA ILE A 12 -1.80 -0.81 -18.43
C ILE A 12 -1.70 -1.37 -19.84
N ALA A 13 -1.27 -2.61 -19.97
CA ALA A 13 -1.19 -3.30 -21.27
C ALA A 13 -2.58 -3.81 -21.69
N ASP A 14 -3.27 -4.49 -20.77
CA ASP A 14 -4.65 -4.94 -20.90
C ASP A 14 -5.46 -4.44 -19.71
N VAL A 15 -6.55 -3.70 -19.98
CA VAL A 15 -7.38 -3.11 -18.92
C VAL A 15 -8.21 -4.16 -18.19
N GLY A 16 -8.63 -5.22 -18.87
CA GLY A 16 -9.41 -6.31 -18.27
C GLY A 16 -8.57 -7.09 -17.27
N GLU A 17 -7.34 -7.45 -17.65
CA GLU A 17 -6.37 -8.12 -16.78
C GLU A 17 -6.01 -7.25 -15.58
N TYR A 18 -5.65 -5.98 -15.81
CA TYR A 18 -5.28 -5.05 -14.74
C TYR A 18 -6.38 -4.89 -13.68
N LEU A 19 -7.64 -4.78 -14.11
CA LEU A 19 -8.77 -4.65 -13.21
C LEU A 19 -9.14 -5.99 -12.53
N ALA A 20 -8.94 -7.12 -13.22
CA ALA A 20 -9.09 -8.44 -12.61
C ALA A 20 -8.06 -8.67 -11.50
N ASP A 21 -6.80 -8.31 -11.72
CA ASP A 21 -5.72 -8.41 -10.73
C ASP A 21 -6.05 -7.63 -9.45
N VAL A 22 -6.57 -6.42 -9.60
CA VAL A 22 -7.03 -5.59 -8.48
C VAL A 22 -8.10 -6.29 -7.65
N THR A 23 -9.10 -6.90 -8.30
CA THR A 23 -10.14 -7.64 -7.59
C THR A 23 -9.61 -8.91 -6.93
N ALA A 24 -8.65 -9.60 -7.57
CA ALA A 24 -8.00 -10.77 -7.02
C ALA A 24 -7.15 -10.44 -5.78
N LEU A 25 -6.42 -9.32 -5.80
CA LEU A 25 -5.66 -8.80 -4.67
C LEU A 25 -6.55 -8.44 -3.48
N GLU A 26 -7.67 -7.76 -3.72
CA GLU A 26 -8.65 -7.46 -2.66
C GLU A 26 -9.23 -8.74 -2.05
N ALA A 27 -9.57 -9.71 -2.89
CA ALA A 27 -10.08 -11.01 -2.43
C ALA A 27 -9.02 -11.79 -1.64
N ALA A 28 -7.75 -11.68 -2.03
CA ALA A 28 -6.62 -12.31 -1.35
C ALA A 28 -6.23 -11.63 -0.03
N GLY A 29 -6.75 -10.43 0.26
CA GLY A 29 -6.54 -9.75 1.54
C GLY A 29 -5.45 -8.68 1.53
N ALA A 30 -5.05 -8.17 0.37
CA ALA A 30 -4.21 -6.97 0.31
C ALA A 30 -4.90 -5.79 1.03
N ASP A 31 -4.15 -5.06 1.85
CA ASP A 31 -4.65 -3.92 2.64
C ASP A 31 -4.79 -2.66 1.78
N THR A 32 -3.82 -2.40 0.89
CA THR A 32 -3.76 -1.18 0.07
C THR A 32 -3.22 -1.50 -1.32
N ILE A 33 -3.82 -0.94 -2.38
CA ILE A 33 -3.17 -0.85 -3.69
C ILE A 33 -2.52 0.52 -3.86
N TRP A 34 -1.34 0.57 -4.48
CA TRP A 34 -0.64 1.81 -4.80
C TRP A 34 -0.51 1.99 -6.31
N VAL A 35 -0.93 3.16 -6.79
CA VAL A 35 -0.69 3.65 -8.16
C VAL A 35 0.16 4.91 -8.07
N ASP A 36 1.18 5.03 -8.91
CA ASP A 36 2.02 6.23 -8.99
C ASP A 36 1.66 7.13 -10.19
N ASP A 37 2.19 8.35 -10.17
CA ASP A 37 1.92 9.40 -11.16
C ASP A 37 2.94 9.42 -12.32
N SER A 38 3.63 8.31 -12.58
CA SER A 38 4.74 8.29 -13.53
C SER A 38 4.32 8.18 -15.01
N VAL A 39 3.14 7.61 -15.30
CA VAL A 39 2.68 7.36 -16.68
C VAL A 39 1.27 7.88 -16.94
N LEU A 40 0.28 7.42 -16.18
CA LEU A 40 -1.13 7.81 -16.32
C LEU A 40 -1.52 8.79 -15.20
N ASP A 41 -2.63 9.52 -15.38
CA ASP A 41 -3.21 10.28 -14.27
C ASP A 41 -3.70 9.28 -13.19
N PRO A 42 -3.04 9.22 -12.03
CA PRO A 42 -3.30 8.19 -11.03
C PRO A 42 -4.70 8.30 -10.44
N TRP A 43 -5.29 9.51 -10.41
CA TRP A 43 -6.62 9.72 -9.83
C TRP A 43 -7.72 9.13 -10.72
N ILE A 44 -7.53 9.13 -12.05
CA ILE A 44 -8.43 8.47 -12.98
C ILE A 44 -8.37 6.95 -12.78
N VAL A 45 -7.17 6.37 -12.71
CA VAL A 45 -6.97 4.94 -12.48
C VAL A 45 -7.60 4.51 -11.14
N LEU A 46 -7.32 5.25 -10.07
CA LEU A 46 -7.88 4.96 -8.74
C LEU A 46 -9.40 5.14 -8.70
N GLY A 47 -9.97 6.05 -9.49
CA GLY A 47 -11.42 6.17 -9.66
C GLY A 47 -12.05 4.89 -10.23
N ALA A 48 -11.42 4.28 -11.24
CA ALA A 48 -11.86 2.99 -11.79
C ALA A 48 -11.73 1.87 -10.74
N VAL A 49 -10.62 1.82 -10.00
CA VAL A 49 -10.43 0.83 -8.93
C VAL A 49 -11.44 1.02 -7.78
N ALA A 50 -11.79 2.26 -7.43
CA ALA A 50 -12.77 2.55 -6.40
C ALA A 50 -14.15 1.97 -6.72
N ALA A 51 -14.54 1.95 -8.00
CA ALA A 51 -15.81 1.38 -8.45
C ALA A 51 -15.85 -0.15 -8.38
N LEU A 52 -14.70 -0.82 -8.49
CA LEU A 52 -14.60 -2.29 -8.51
C LEU A 52 -14.36 -2.91 -7.13
N THR A 53 -13.85 -2.12 -6.19
CA THR A 53 -13.41 -2.60 -4.88
C THR A 53 -14.25 -2.05 -3.74
N ARG A 54 -14.30 -2.75 -2.61
CA ARG A 54 -15.14 -2.35 -1.46
C ARG A 54 -14.42 -2.14 -0.15
N ARG A 55 -13.24 -2.74 0.03
CA ARG A 55 -12.52 -2.82 1.30
C ARG A 55 -11.07 -2.36 1.19
N ILE A 56 -10.38 -2.70 0.10
CA ILE A 56 -8.96 -2.37 -0.06
C ILE A 56 -8.72 -0.86 -0.07
N LYS A 57 -7.66 -0.37 0.56
CA LYS A 57 -7.35 1.07 0.50
C LYS A 57 -6.78 1.46 -0.86
N LEU A 58 -7.01 2.70 -1.24
CA LEU A 58 -6.63 3.25 -2.54
C LEU A 58 -5.51 4.28 -2.35
N GLY A 59 -4.28 3.84 -2.58
CA GLY A 59 -3.06 4.61 -2.43
C GLY A 59 -2.66 5.32 -3.71
N CYS A 60 -2.53 6.65 -3.67
CA CYS A 60 -1.87 7.43 -4.71
C CYS A 60 -0.46 7.80 -4.26
N ARG A 61 0.58 7.28 -4.92
CA ARG A 61 1.98 7.58 -4.59
C ARG A 61 2.52 8.65 -5.54
N LEU A 62 2.57 9.90 -5.08
CA LEU A 62 3.12 10.99 -5.87
C LEU A 62 4.65 10.92 -5.89
N THR A 63 5.24 10.90 -7.08
CA THR A 63 6.69 10.94 -7.28
C THR A 63 7.22 12.38 -7.27
N SER A 64 6.36 13.37 -7.54
CA SER A 64 6.66 14.80 -7.50
C SER A 64 5.42 15.61 -7.18
N LEU A 65 5.58 16.75 -6.50
CA LEU A 65 4.47 17.67 -6.22
C LEU A 65 4.20 18.69 -7.33
N ARG A 66 5.14 18.82 -8.30
CA ARG A 66 5.06 19.85 -9.35
C ARG A 66 3.79 19.76 -10.23
N PRO A 67 3.36 18.58 -10.71
CA PRO A 67 2.16 18.47 -11.56
C PRO A 67 0.85 18.66 -10.78
N TRP A 68 0.92 18.71 -9.45
CA TRP A 68 -0.21 18.55 -8.56
C TRP A 68 -0.32 19.74 -7.61
N PRO A 69 -0.85 20.90 -8.06
CA PRO A 69 -1.14 22.00 -7.15
C PRO A 69 -2.05 21.54 -5.98
N PRO A 70 -1.90 22.10 -4.76
CA PRO A 70 -2.67 21.67 -3.60
C PRO A 70 -4.19 21.67 -3.82
N SER A 71 -4.72 22.65 -4.55
CA SER A 71 -6.15 22.73 -4.88
C SER A 71 -6.62 21.57 -5.77
N ARG A 72 -5.82 21.16 -6.76
CA ARG A 72 -6.12 20.02 -7.62
C ARG A 72 -6.09 18.72 -6.82
N VAL A 73 -5.10 18.55 -5.96
CA VAL A 73 -4.99 17.37 -5.08
C VAL A 73 -6.18 17.28 -4.14
N ALA A 74 -6.55 18.38 -3.46
CA ALA A 74 -7.72 18.42 -2.58
C ALA A 74 -8.99 17.98 -3.31
N MET A 75 -9.20 18.49 -4.52
CA MET A 75 -10.39 18.19 -5.32
C MET A 75 -10.42 16.72 -5.74
N SER A 76 -9.31 16.18 -6.25
CA SER A 76 -9.20 14.77 -6.63
C SER A 76 -9.39 13.83 -5.44
N VAL A 77 -8.76 14.13 -4.30
CA VAL A 77 -8.85 13.31 -3.09
C VAL A 77 -10.25 13.36 -2.49
N THR A 78 -10.90 14.53 -2.46
CA THR A 78 -12.30 14.64 -1.98
C THR A 78 -13.24 13.79 -2.83
N ALA A 79 -13.08 13.82 -4.15
CA ALA A 79 -13.87 12.98 -5.06
C ALA A 79 -13.59 11.48 -4.82
N LEU A 80 -12.32 11.08 -4.74
CA LEU A 80 -11.94 9.69 -4.52
C LEU A 80 -12.37 9.19 -3.13
N GLN A 81 -12.32 10.04 -2.10
CA GLN A 81 -12.83 9.70 -0.76
C GLN A 81 -14.32 9.41 -0.78
N THR A 82 -15.09 10.20 -1.53
CA THR A 82 -16.53 9.98 -1.71
C THR A 82 -16.79 8.65 -2.43
N LEU A 83 -16.12 8.42 -3.57
CA LEU A 83 -16.31 7.19 -4.36
C LEU A 83 -15.87 5.93 -3.61
N SER A 84 -14.77 6.03 -2.88
CA SER A 84 -14.17 4.91 -2.15
C SER A 84 -14.75 4.70 -0.76
N ARG A 85 -15.56 5.63 -0.24
CA ARG A 85 -16.10 5.63 1.13
C ARG A 85 -15.01 5.70 2.21
N GLY A 86 -14.11 6.68 2.09
CA GLY A 86 -13.11 6.95 3.13
C GLY A 86 -11.83 6.11 3.03
N ARG A 87 -11.58 5.42 1.91
CA ARG A 87 -10.46 4.47 1.75
C ARG A 87 -9.22 5.06 1.08
N THR A 88 -9.12 6.39 0.95
CA THR A 88 -8.01 7.02 0.22
C THR A 88 -6.78 7.24 1.10
N VAL A 89 -5.62 6.89 0.55
CA VAL A 89 -4.30 7.13 1.15
C VAL A 89 -3.44 7.87 0.12
N VAL A 90 -2.68 8.88 0.55
CA VAL A 90 -1.78 9.64 -0.33
C VAL A 90 -0.35 9.54 0.17
N GLY A 91 0.54 9.11 -0.71
CA GLY A 91 1.97 9.02 -0.50
C GLY A 91 2.66 10.26 -1.07
N LEU A 92 3.29 11.06 -0.23
CA LEU A 92 4.05 12.24 -0.62
C LEU A 92 5.52 11.88 -0.89
N PRO A 93 6.18 12.54 -1.86
CA PRO A 93 7.59 12.31 -2.11
C PRO A 93 8.45 12.85 -0.96
N GLU A 94 9.62 12.25 -0.78
CA GLU A 94 10.58 12.64 0.28
C GLU A 94 11.08 14.08 0.11
N ARG A 95 11.27 14.49 -1.14
CA ARG A 95 11.85 15.78 -1.50
C ARG A 95 10.76 16.75 -1.94
N GLY A 96 10.86 17.98 -1.45
CA GLY A 96 9.93 19.06 -1.74
C GLY A 96 9.34 19.66 -0.47
N ASN A 97 8.72 20.83 -0.59
CA ASN A 97 7.92 21.41 0.50
C ASN A 97 6.48 20.94 0.34
N SER A 98 6.06 20.02 1.21
CA SER A 98 4.74 19.40 1.16
C SER A 98 3.72 20.06 2.10
N SER A 99 4.06 21.13 2.81
CA SER A 99 3.22 21.68 3.90
C SER A 99 1.81 22.03 3.43
N ARG A 100 1.70 22.74 2.30
CA ARG A 100 0.39 23.09 1.70
C ARG A 100 -0.37 21.88 1.17
N HIS A 101 0.33 20.86 0.70
CA HIS A 101 -0.29 19.61 0.28
C HIS A 101 -0.82 18.83 1.47
N ILE A 102 -0.09 18.80 2.58
CA ILE A 102 -0.53 18.17 3.83
C ILE A 102 -1.81 18.83 4.32
N GLU A 103 -1.86 20.16 4.41
CA GLU A 103 -3.07 20.90 4.81
C GLU A 103 -4.27 20.56 3.91
N ALA A 104 -4.06 20.56 2.59
CA ALA A 104 -5.08 20.23 1.60
C ALA A 104 -5.60 18.78 1.74
N LEU A 105 -4.70 17.84 1.97
CA LEU A 105 -5.01 16.41 2.14
C LEU A 105 -5.71 16.11 3.47
N GLN A 106 -5.29 16.77 4.55
CA GLN A 106 -5.95 16.69 5.86
C GLN A 106 -7.37 17.24 5.79
N ALA A 107 -7.58 18.38 5.13
CA ALA A 107 -8.90 18.94 4.91
C ALA A 107 -9.80 18.01 4.07
N ALA A 108 -9.22 17.25 3.14
CA ALA A 108 -9.93 16.24 2.36
C ALA A 108 -10.11 14.90 3.10
N GLY A 109 -9.59 14.76 4.32
CA GLY A 109 -9.78 13.59 5.19
C GLY A 109 -9.01 12.34 4.74
N SER A 110 -7.96 12.47 3.93
CA SER A 110 -7.10 11.32 3.55
C SER A 110 -6.01 11.04 4.55
N LYS A 111 -5.63 9.75 4.66
CA LYS A 111 -4.39 9.36 5.32
C LYS A 111 -3.20 9.79 4.46
N ILE A 112 -2.15 10.29 5.10
CA ILE A 112 -0.96 10.85 4.47
C ILE A 112 0.28 10.08 4.94
N LEU A 113 0.96 9.44 4.00
CA LEU A 113 2.26 8.82 4.21
C LEU A 113 3.36 9.64 3.52
N THR A 114 4.50 9.85 4.18
CA THR A 114 5.65 10.56 3.58
C THR A 114 6.74 9.55 3.24
N ALA A 115 7.31 9.59 2.03
CA ALA A 115 8.47 8.76 1.72
C ALA A 115 9.75 9.31 2.41
N GLY A 116 10.65 8.42 2.82
CA GLY A 116 11.94 8.81 3.41
C GLY A 116 11.89 8.94 4.93
N SER A 117 12.20 10.11 5.51
CA SER A 117 12.38 10.22 6.97
C SER A 117 11.05 10.23 7.77
N PRO A 118 10.97 9.49 8.91
CA PRO A 118 9.88 9.58 9.88
C PRO A 118 9.64 10.99 10.45
N ASP A 119 10.68 11.83 10.53
CA ASP A 119 10.57 13.18 11.13
C ASP A 119 9.58 14.11 10.38
N LYS A 120 9.28 13.76 9.13
CA LYS A 120 8.36 14.49 8.25
C LYS A 120 7.03 13.76 8.03
N ALA A 121 6.78 12.70 8.79
CA ALA A 121 5.54 11.92 8.68
C ALA A 121 4.35 12.70 9.27
N SER A 122 3.21 12.61 8.60
CA SER A 122 1.92 13.03 9.17
C SER A 122 1.27 11.82 9.86
N ASP A 123 0.72 10.89 9.08
CA ASP A 123 0.09 9.67 9.61
C ASP A 123 1.01 8.45 9.53
N GLY A 124 2.05 8.53 8.68
CA GLY A 124 3.00 7.44 8.49
C GLY A 124 4.12 7.76 7.51
N VAL A 125 5.02 6.80 7.39
CA VAL A 125 6.24 6.89 6.58
C VAL A 125 6.36 5.68 5.66
N ILE A 126 6.87 5.89 4.44
CA ILE A 126 7.26 4.83 3.51
C ILE A 126 8.78 4.81 3.41
N LEU A 127 9.39 3.71 3.88
CA LEU A 127 10.83 3.49 3.86
C LEU A 127 11.18 2.54 2.72
N ALA A 128 12.04 2.95 1.79
CA ALA A 128 12.67 2.01 0.87
C ALA A 128 13.79 1.31 1.61
N VAL A 129 13.67 0.00 1.80
CA VAL A 129 14.59 -0.81 2.60
C VAL A 129 14.94 -2.10 1.87
N GLU A 130 16.17 -2.55 2.07
CA GLU A 130 16.71 -3.81 1.59
C GLU A 130 16.50 -4.92 2.64
N SER A 131 16.49 -4.55 3.93
CA SER A 131 16.31 -5.47 5.06
C SER A 131 15.64 -4.82 6.27
N ALA A 132 15.11 -5.65 7.17
CA ALA A 132 14.29 -5.19 8.32
C ALA A 132 15.07 -4.40 9.37
N ASP A 133 16.38 -4.60 9.49
CA ASP A 133 17.30 -3.88 10.40
C ASP A 133 17.41 -2.38 10.08
N GLN A 134 17.02 -1.95 8.87
CA GLN A 134 16.99 -0.54 8.48
C GLN A 134 15.78 0.22 9.06
N ILE A 135 14.86 -0.48 9.73
CA ILE A 135 13.75 0.14 10.47
C ILE A 135 14.24 0.41 11.90
N SER A 136 14.60 1.66 12.21
CA SER A 136 15.10 2.02 13.55
C SER A 136 13.98 2.03 14.61
N ASP A 137 14.34 1.62 15.84
CA ASP A 137 13.48 1.51 17.03
C ASP A 137 13.01 2.86 17.61
N GLU A 138 13.67 3.96 17.25
CA GLU A 138 13.54 5.22 17.98
C GLU A 138 12.17 5.88 17.73
N ALA A 139 11.26 5.69 18.70
CA ALA A 139 10.04 6.46 18.99
C ALA A 139 8.91 6.43 17.93
N ARG A 140 8.57 5.26 17.38
CA ARG A 140 7.61 5.14 16.26
C ARG A 140 6.19 4.68 16.62
N THR A 141 5.77 4.80 17.87
CA THR A 141 4.48 4.21 18.33
C THR A 141 3.24 4.93 17.78
N TYR A 142 3.37 6.14 17.23
CA TYR A 142 2.22 6.98 16.85
C TYR A 142 1.96 7.09 15.35
N ILE A 143 2.83 6.55 14.49
CA ILE A 143 2.72 6.65 13.04
C ILE A 143 2.81 5.27 12.39
N GLU A 144 2.19 5.10 11.22
CA GLU A 144 2.36 3.87 10.45
C GLU A 144 3.75 3.84 9.79
N VAL A 145 4.43 2.70 9.88
CA VAL A 145 5.73 2.46 9.22
C VAL A 145 5.53 1.43 8.12
N TRP A 146 5.73 1.84 6.86
CA TRP A 146 5.58 0.97 5.69
C TRP A 146 6.92 0.71 5.02
N ALA A 147 7.34 -0.55 4.95
CA ALA A 147 8.58 -0.96 4.29
C ALA A 147 8.33 -1.29 2.82
N ALA A 148 8.87 -0.51 1.90
CA ALA A 148 8.87 -0.83 0.48
C ALA A 148 10.03 -1.78 0.15
N ILE A 149 9.69 -3.01 -0.20
CA ILE A 149 10.65 -4.13 -0.34
C ILE A 149 10.54 -4.77 -1.73
N PRO A 150 11.60 -5.45 -2.22
CA PRO A 150 11.47 -6.29 -3.41
C PRO A 150 10.53 -7.46 -3.16
N ILE A 151 10.03 -8.08 -4.24
CA ILE A 151 9.21 -9.28 -4.09
C ILE A 151 10.05 -10.45 -3.55
N PRO A 152 9.65 -11.10 -2.46
CA PRO A 152 10.32 -12.31 -2.00
C PRO A 152 10.26 -13.42 -3.06
N PRO A 153 11.36 -14.16 -3.26
CA PRO A 153 11.48 -15.11 -4.38
C PRO A 153 10.52 -16.31 -4.26
N ASP A 154 10.16 -16.69 -3.04
CA ASP A 154 9.32 -17.86 -2.74
C ASP A 154 8.50 -17.68 -1.45
N ARG A 155 7.70 -18.69 -1.12
CA ARG A 155 6.80 -18.70 0.05
C ARG A 155 7.54 -18.68 1.38
N GLU A 156 8.69 -19.35 1.48
CA GLU A 156 9.47 -19.38 2.72
C GLU A 156 10.12 -18.02 2.98
N ALA A 157 10.68 -17.40 1.94
CA ALA A 157 11.18 -16.04 1.98
C ALA A 157 10.07 -15.01 2.27
N TRP A 158 8.87 -15.22 1.74
CA TRP A 158 7.69 -14.40 2.05
C TRP A 158 7.35 -14.43 3.55
N LYS A 159 7.17 -15.63 4.12
CA LYS A 159 6.86 -15.80 5.55
C LYS A 159 7.94 -15.20 6.44
N ARG A 160 9.21 -15.45 6.11
CA ARG A 160 10.35 -14.91 6.85
C ARG A 160 10.35 -13.38 6.82
N ALA A 161 10.19 -12.78 5.63
CA ALA A 161 10.14 -11.33 5.49
C ALA A 161 9.00 -10.72 6.32
N LEU A 162 7.79 -11.27 6.26
CA LEU A 162 6.68 -10.76 7.08
C LEU A 162 6.99 -10.82 8.58
N SER A 163 7.56 -11.93 9.06
CA SER A 163 7.95 -12.06 10.47
C SER A 163 9.05 -11.08 10.88
N GLU A 164 10.08 -10.90 10.04
CA GLU A 164 11.21 -10.00 10.31
C GLU A 164 10.77 -8.53 10.34
N TYR A 165 9.97 -8.10 9.35
CA TYR A 165 9.47 -6.73 9.29
C TYR A 165 8.47 -6.44 10.42
N GLU A 166 7.63 -7.40 10.80
CA GLU A 166 6.75 -7.26 11.97
C GLU A 166 7.56 -7.12 13.27
N ALA A 167 8.60 -7.95 13.45
CA ALA A 167 9.48 -7.87 14.61
C ALA A 167 10.27 -6.55 14.67
N ALA A 168 10.64 -5.99 13.51
CA ALA A 168 11.28 -4.68 13.40
C ALA A 168 10.31 -3.49 13.56
N GLY A 169 9.03 -3.74 13.88
CA GLY A 169 8.04 -2.71 14.16
C GLY A 169 7.38 -2.08 12.93
N ALA A 170 7.50 -2.71 11.75
CA ALA A 170 6.74 -2.26 10.58
C ALA A 170 5.23 -2.45 10.80
N THR A 171 4.44 -1.49 10.35
CA THR A 171 2.99 -1.62 10.25
C THR A 171 2.57 -2.44 9.04
N GLY A 172 3.36 -2.36 7.96
CA GLY A 172 3.13 -3.12 6.75
C GLY A 172 4.29 -3.10 5.78
N VAL A 173 4.20 -3.94 4.75
CA VAL A 173 5.13 -3.97 3.61
C VAL A 173 4.43 -3.51 2.34
N ILE A 174 5.16 -2.85 1.45
CA ILE A 174 4.73 -2.47 0.10
C ILE A 174 5.59 -3.26 -0.90
N VAL A 175 4.97 -4.12 -1.69
CA VAL A 175 5.65 -4.91 -2.73
C VAL A 175 5.20 -4.51 -4.13
N PRO A 176 6.06 -4.55 -5.15
CA PRO A 176 5.63 -4.43 -6.55
C PRO A 176 4.70 -5.59 -6.92
N TRP A 177 3.74 -5.32 -7.80
CA TRP A 177 2.87 -6.35 -8.39
C TRP A 177 3.66 -7.46 -9.07
N ASP A 178 3.20 -8.69 -8.86
CA ASP A 178 3.66 -9.92 -9.50
C ASP A 178 2.50 -10.92 -9.42
N ALA A 179 2.29 -11.71 -10.47
CA ALA A 179 1.18 -12.67 -10.53
C ALA A 179 1.14 -13.66 -9.35
N ARG A 180 2.31 -13.99 -8.78
CA ARG A 180 2.44 -14.91 -7.65
C ARG A 180 1.88 -14.33 -6.34
N LEU A 181 1.70 -13.02 -6.23
CA LEU A 181 1.27 -12.38 -4.98
C LEU A 181 -0.12 -12.82 -4.52
N VAL A 182 -1.04 -13.08 -5.45
CA VAL A 182 -2.38 -13.56 -5.10
C VAL A 182 -2.30 -14.88 -4.32
N ASP A 183 -1.43 -15.80 -4.75
CA ASP A 183 -1.23 -17.10 -4.11
C ASP A 183 -0.43 -17.02 -2.81
N LEU A 184 0.46 -16.04 -2.69
CA LEU A 184 1.19 -15.77 -1.44
C LEU A 184 0.28 -15.16 -0.38
N LEU A 185 -0.66 -14.30 -0.76
CA LEU A 185 -1.60 -13.63 0.15
C LEU A 185 -2.72 -14.54 0.65
N ARG A 186 -3.26 -15.42 -0.21
CA ARG A 186 -4.40 -16.29 0.14
C ARG A 186 -4.11 -17.30 1.25
N ASN A 187 -2.85 -17.64 1.51
CA ASN A 187 -2.50 -18.74 2.41
C ASN A 187 -1.35 -18.37 3.38
N PRO A 188 -1.64 -17.56 4.42
CA PRO A 188 -0.64 -17.13 5.40
C PRO A 188 -0.23 -18.22 6.41
N GLU A 189 -1.10 -19.21 6.68
CA GLU A 189 -0.84 -20.32 7.59
C GLU A 189 -0.44 -21.60 6.82
N PRO A 190 0.38 -22.51 7.39
CA PRO A 190 0.36 -23.89 6.94
C PRO A 190 -1.04 -24.45 7.20
N ASP A 191 -1.58 -25.17 6.22
CA ASP A 191 -2.83 -25.92 6.32
C ASP A 191 -2.70 -26.87 7.54
N ASP A 192 -3.11 -26.45 8.73
CA ASP A 192 -3.07 -27.25 9.96
C ASP A 192 -4.16 -28.31 9.86
N ARG A 193 -3.89 -29.32 9.02
CA ARG A 193 -4.79 -30.44 8.72
C ARG A 193 -4.73 -31.50 9.81
N SER A 194 -4.49 -31.07 11.05
CA SER A 194 -4.54 -31.90 12.25
C SER A 194 -5.95 -32.43 12.53
N ASP A 195 -6.97 -31.77 12.00
CA ASP A 195 -8.37 -32.19 12.01
C ASP A 195 -8.66 -33.42 11.13
N LEU A 196 -7.88 -33.63 10.06
CA LEU A 196 -8.00 -34.80 9.16
C LEU A 196 -7.40 -36.09 9.72
N LEU A 197 -6.66 -36.03 10.84
CA LEU A 197 -6.09 -37.21 11.51
C LEU A 197 -7.01 -37.80 12.60
N MET A 198 -8.13 -37.15 12.91
CA MET A 198 -9.04 -37.58 13.99
C MET A 198 -10.19 -38.48 13.53
N SER A 199 -10.35 -38.77 12.23
CA SER A 199 -11.52 -39.51 11.71
C SER A 199 -11.25 -40.99 11.36
N THR A 200 -10.12 -41.56 11.78
CA THR A 200 -9.88 -43.00 11.68
C THR A 200 -9.58 -43.57 13.07
N GLY A 201 -10.63 -43.71 13.88
CA GLY A 201 -10.61 -44.36 15.19
C GLY A 201 -11.95 -45.01 15.48
#